data_AF-A0A954E3G0-F1
#
_entry.id   AF-A0A954E3G0-F1
#
_cell.length_a   1.000
_cell.length_b   1.000
_cell.length_c   1.000
_cell.angle_alpha   90.00
_cell.angle_beta   90.00
_cell.angle_gamma   90.00
#
_symmetry.space_group_name_H-M   'P 1'
#
loop_
_entity.id
_entity.type
_entity.pdbx_description
1 polymer ?
#
loop_
_entity_poly.entity_id
_entity_poly.type
_entity_poly.pdbx_seq_one_letter_code
_entity_poly.pdbx_strand_id
1 'polypeptide(L)'
;MEKHVDRISRLIEASGEAPSWPVDDATVLRILDRLEYRCDLEKIHQYLSAGYLGKPPIVSGKRAWGLNDFVALQIGLEMRRQWKPFSLYHDPKKSHWEIERERAEASGQQLFSDIGKHSLEDLLHYIVECDEKHVRTAIRLAIQEKLDALA
;
A
#
# COMPACT_ATOMS: atom_id res chain seq x y z
N MET A 1 -3.80 -3.34 22.09
CA MET A 1 -2.45 -3.01 21.60
C MET A 1 -1.53 -4.23 21.71
N GLU A 2 -1.39 -4.83 22.90
CA GLU A 2 -0.59 -6.05 23.13
C GLU A 2 -0.89 -7.20 22.15
N LYS A 3 -2.16 -7.58 21.97
CA LYS A 3 -2.53 -8.64 21.00
C LYS A 3 -2.08 -8.37 19.56
N HIS A 4 -1.98 -7.09 19.16
CA HIS A 4 -1.52 -6.71 17.83
C HIS A 4 0.01 -6.74 17.75
N VAL A 5 0.70 -6.29 18.80
CA VAL A 5 2.15 -6.39 18.93
C VAL A 5 2.58 -7.86 18.83
N ASP A 6 1.96 -8.77 19.58
CA ASP A 6 2.25 -10.21 19.53
C ASP A 6 2.04 -10.80 18.12
N ARG A 7 0.98 -10.39 17.44
CA ARG A 7 0.68 -10.82 16.07
C ARG A 7 1.76 -10.34 15.10
N ILE A 8 2.16 -9.07 15.20
CA ILE A 8 3.19 -8.49 14.34
C ILE A 8 4.56 -9.12 14.61
N SER A 9 4.92 -9.37 15.87
CA SER A 9 6.16 -10.08 16.22
C SER A 9 6.22 -11.46 15.56
N ARG A 10 5.13 -12.24 15.64
CA ARG A 10 5.06 -13.55 14.95
C ARG A 10 5.15 -13.44 13.43
N LEU A 11 4.56 -12.40 12.84
CA LEU A 11 4.65 -12.16 11.39
C LEU A 11 6.08 -11.80 10.96
N ILE A 12 6.78 -10.99 11.76
CA ILE A 12 8.18 -10.64 11.52
C ILE A 12 9.05 -11.91 11.62
N GLU A 13 8.87 -12.71 12.67
CA GLU A 13 9.58 -13.99 12.83
C GLU A 13 9.29 -14.95 11.66
N ALA A 14 8.03 -15.08 11.25
CA ALA A 14 7.63 -15.90 10.11
C ALA A 14 8.21 -15.41 8.77
N SER A 15 8.58 -14.14 8.68
CA SER A 15 9.27 -13.57 7.51
C SER A 15 10.77 -13.91 7.47
N GLY A 16 11.29 -14.58 8.51
CA GLY A 16 12.69 -14.98 8.65
C GLY A 16 13.59 -13.90 9.25
N GLU A 17 13.02 -12.75 9.64
CA GLU A 17 13.73 -11.68 10.34
C GLU A 17 13.47 -11.80 11.85
N ALA A 18 14.52 -11.78 12.67
CA ALA A 18 14.42 -11.74 14.13
C ALA A 18 15.22 -10.53 14.66
N PRO A 19 14.73 -9.30 14.43
CA PRO A 19 15.45 -8.09 14.80
C PRO A 19 15.59 -7.95 16.32
N SER A 20 16.79 -7.60 16.79
CA SER A 20 16.99 -7.13 18.15
C SER A 20 16.73 -5.63 18.20
N TRP A 21 15.54 -5.25 18.67
CA TRP A 21 15.14 -3.84 18.80
C TRP A 21 16.00 -3.10 19.85
N PRO A 22 16.31 -1.81 19.64
CA PRO A 22 15.89 -0.97 18.53
C PRO A 22 16.71 -1.21 17.24
N VAL A 23 16.11 -0.93 16.08
CA VAL A 23 16.74 -1.13 14.76
C VAL A 23 16.77 0.15 13.94
N ASP A 24 17.60 0.15 12.89
CA ASP A 24 17.73 1.29 11.98
C ASP A 24 16.72 1.27 10.81
N ASP A 25 16.68 2.35 10.04
CA ASP A 25 15.79 2.50 8.88
C ASP A 25 15.97 1.39 7.85
N ALA A 26 17.21 0.96 7.60
CA ALA A 26 17.50 -0.09 6.64
C ALA A 26 16.87 -1.42 7.06
N THR A 27 16.94 -1.74 8.35
CA THR A 27 16.30 -2.93 8.92
C THR A 27 14.78 -2.82 8.88
N VAL A 28 14.21 -1.66 9.22
CA VAL A 28 12.75 -1.43 9.09
C VAL A 28 12.27 -1.65 7.67
N LEU A 29 12.95 -1.05 6.68
CA LEU A 29 12.59 -1.20 5.27
C LEU A 29 12.69 -2.65 4.80
N ARG A 30 13.71 -3.39 5.24
CA ARG A 30 13.86 -4.81 4.91
C ARG A 30 12.72 -5.66 5.47
N ILE A 31 12.31 -5.41 6.71
CA ILE A 31 11.17 -6.10 7.34
C ILE A 31 9.88 -5.75 6.60
N LEU A 32 9.64 -4.47 6.29
CA LEU A 32 8.46 -4.04 5.54
C LEU A 32 8.40 -4.66 4.15
N ASP A 33 9.53 -4.76 3.45
CA ASP A 33 9.62 -5.38 2.13
C ASP A 33 9.27 -6.88 2.15
N ARG A 34 9.75 -7.59 3.18
CA ARG A 34 9.45 -9.01 3.48
C ARG A 34 7.99 -9.24 3.84
N LEU A 35 7.40 -8.32 4.60
CA LEU A 35 5.98 -8.27 4.88
C LEU A 35 5.17 -7.67 3.72
N GLU A 36 5.78 -7.52 2.55
CA GLU A 36 5.13 -7.09 1.32
C GLU A 36 4.46 -5.72 1.40
N TYR A 37 5.02 -4.78 2.17
CA TYR A 37 4.63 -3.38 2.15
C TYR A 37 5.34 -2.60 1.03
N ARG A 38 4.64 -1.61 0.44
CA ARG A 38 5.17 -0.61 -0.51
C ARG A 38 5.64 0.64 0.24
N CYS A 39 6.79 0.52 0.90
CA CYS A 39 7.36 1.60 1.71
C CYS A 39 8.86 1.77 1.42
N ASP A 40 9.26 2.98 1.06
CA ASP A 40 10.65 3.39 0.89
C ASP A 40 11.03 4.44 1.96
N LEU A 41 12.29 4.84 1.98
CA LEU A 41 12.80 5.80 2.96
C LEU A 41 12.12 7.16 2.85
N GLU A 42 11.76 7.58 1.63
CA GLU A 42 11.07 8.85 1.39
C GLU A 42 9.69 8.84 2.02
N LYS A 43 8.91 7.78 1.83
CA LYS A 43 7.58 7.62 2.41
C LYS A 43 7.61 7.58 3.93
N ILE A 44 8.63 6.94 4.52
CA ILE A 44 8.86 7.01 5.97
C ILE A 44 9.06 8.47 6.40
N HIS A 45 9.93 9.23 5.72
CA HIS A 45 10.16 10.64 6.04
C HIS A 45 8.87 11.46 5.93
N GLN A 46 8.09 11.27 4.86
CA GLN A 46 6.80 11.95 4.66
C GLN A 46 5.83 11.69 5.83
N TYR A 47 5.76 10.45 6.32
CA TYR A 47 4.85 10.11 7.42
C TYR A 47 5.30 10.70 8.76
N LEU A 48 6.61 10.72 9.00
CA LEU A 48 7.21 11.34 10.18
C LEU A 48 7.08 12.88 10.15
N SER A 49 7.25 13.50 8.98
CA SER A 49 7.13 14.96 8.83
C SER A 49 5.69 15.44 8.95
N ALA A 50 4.73 14.67 8.41
CA ALA A 50 3.30 14.96 8.52
C ALA A 50 2.73 14.73 9.94
N GLY A 51 3.51 14.16 10.86
CA GLY A 51 3.08 13.88 12.23
C GLY A 51 2.07 12.73 12.33
N TYR A 52 1.98 11.86 11.31
CA TYR A 52 1.11 10.69 11.35
C TYR A 52 1.60 9.62 12.33
N LEU A 53 2.89 9.66 12.68
CA LEU A 53 3.56 8.71 13.55
C LEU A 53 4.44 9.46 14.55
N GLY A 54 4.65 8.86 15.73
CA GLY A 54 5.69 9.31 16.65
C GLY A 54 7.06 9.21 15.98
N LYS A 55 7.93 10.21 16.22
CA LYS A 55 9.29 10.19 15.70
C LYS A 55 10.16 9.29 16.57
N PRO A 56 10.74 8.20 16.03
CA PRO A 56 11.71 7.41 16.78
C PRO A 56 12.89 8.29 17.21
N PRO A 57 13.50 8.02 18.37
CA PRO A 57 14.66 8.76 18.82
C PRO A 57 15.83 8.62 17.83
N ILE A 58 16.67 9.65 17.76
CA ILE A 58 17.92 9.60 17.00
C ILE A 58 19.05 9.26 17.96
N VAL A 59 19.73 8.14 17.74
CA VAL A 59 20.88 7.67 18.53
C VAL A 59 22.07 7.55 17.58
N SER A 60 23.18 8.23 17.93
CA SER A 60 24.41 8.25 17.10
C SER A 60 24.16 8.62 15.62
N GLY A 61 23.27 9.59 15.38
CA GLY A 61 22.96 10.10 14.04
C GLY A 61 22.02 9.21 13.20
N LYS A 62 21.51 8.10 13.75
CA LYS A 62 20.53 7.23 13.08
C LYS A 62 19.23 7.15 13.87
N ARG A 63 18.11 6.95 13.17
CA ARG A 63 16.82 6.66 13.82
C ARG A 63 16.87 5.27 14.44
N ALA A 64 16.50 5.18 15.72
CA ALA A 64 16.45 3.95 16.50
C ALA A 64 14.98 3.59 16.72
N TRP A 65 14.43 2.76 15.83
CA TRP A 65 13.05 2.30 15.88
C TRP A 65 12.87 1.31 17.01
N GLY A 66 11.93 1.54 17.92
CA GLY A 66 11.41 0.50 18.79
C GLY A 66 10.34 -0.34 18.10
N LEU A 67 10.00 -1.49 18.71
CA LEU A 67 8.91 -2.35 18.22
C LEU A 67 7.58 -1.59 18.13
N ASN A 68 7.29 -0.73 19.12
CA ASN A 68 6.07 0.08 19.12
C ASN A 68 6.04 1.11 17.99
N ASP A 69 7.18 1.73 17.67
CA ASP A 69 7.28 2.69 16.56
C ASP A 69 7.04 1.98 15.22
N PHE A 70 7.64 0.80 15.06
CA PHE A 70 7.43 -0.05 13.89
C PHE A 70 5.97 -0.48 13.75
N VAL A 71 5.34 -0.91 14.84
CA VAL A 71 3.92 -1.30 14.84
C VAL A 71 3.03 -0.12 14.46
N ALA A 72 3.33 1.09 14.96
CA ALA A 72 2.59 2.29 14.56
C ALA A 72 2.73 2.58 13.06
N LEU A 73 3.96 2.48 12.52
CA LEU A 73 4.22 2.62 11.08
C LEU A 73 3.44 1.57 10.28
N GLN A 74 3.49 0.31 10.68
CA GLN A 74 2.77 -0.79 10.04
C GLN A 74 1.27 -0.53 10.02
N ILE A 75 0.67 -0.10 11.13
CA ILE A 75 -0.75 0.27 11.18
C ILE A 75 -1.05 1.42 10.21
N GLY A 76 -0.18 2.43 10.15
CA GLY A 76 -0.33 3.57 9.24
C GLY A 76 -0.33 3.16 7.77
N LEU A 77 0.53 2.21 7.40
CA LEU A 77 0.62 1.62 6.06
C LEU A 77 -0.61 0.74 5.77
N GLU A 78 -1.05 -0.06 6.73
CA GLU A 78 -2.22 -0.93 6.66
C GLU A 78 -3.51 -0.14 6.40
N MET A 79 -3.73 0.94 7.16
CA MET A 79 -4.88 1.82 6.98
C MET A 79 -4.92 2.48 5.60
N ARG A 80 -3.74 2.70 4.99
CA ARG A 80 -3.57 3.30 3.67
C ARG A 80 -3.37 2.27 2.55
N ARG A 81 -3.54 0.99 2.86
CA ARG A 81 -3.43 -0.14 1.92
C ARG A 81 -2.10 -0.14 1.14
N GLN A 82 -1.01 0.25 1.80
CA GLN A 82 0.32 0.37 1.18
C GLN A 82 1.03 -0.98 1.10
N TRP A 83 0.39 -2.01 0.56
CA TRP A 83 0.97 -3.33 0.35
C TRP A 83 1.18 -3.64 -1.14
N LYS A 84 2.10 -4.55 -1.43
CA LYS A 84 2.38 -5.06 -2.76
C LYS A 84 1.13 -5.79 -3.32
N PRO A 85 0.99 -5.89 -4.64
CA PRO A 85 -0.03 -6.72 -5.26
C PRO A 85 0.13 -8.18 -4.85
N PHE A 86 -0.98 -8.91 -4.75
CA PHE A 86 -1.01 -10.35 -4.44
C PHE A 86 -0.33 -10.76 -3.14
N SER A 87 -0.33 -9.87 -2.14
CA SER A 87 0.30 -10.17 -0.87
C SER A 87 -0.30 -11.42 -0.20
N LEU A 88 0.57 -12.29 0.32
CA LEU A 88 0.20 -13.44 1.14
C LEU A 88 -0.10 -13.04 2.59
N TYR A 89 0.37 -11.87 3.02
CA TYR A 89 0.25 -11.38 4.39
C TYR A 89 -0.95 -10.45 4.61
N HIS A 90 -1.47 -9.84 3.55
CA HIS A 90 -2.55 -8.84 3.64
C HIS A 90 -3.81 -9.37 2.97
N ASP A 91 -4.89 -9.46 3.75
CA ASP A 91 -6.22 -9.81 3.23
C ASP A 91 -6.63 -8.77 2.18
N PRO A 92 -6.91 -9.16 0.92
CA PRO A 92 -7.32 -8.24 -0.11
C PRO A 92 -8.68 -7.62 0.23
N LYS A 93 -8.65 -6.53 0.99
CA LYS A 93 -9.72 -5.50 1.01
C LYS A 93 -9.84 -4.77 -0.33
N LYS A 94 -9.03 -5.19 -1.31
CA LYS A 94 -9.03 -4.75 -2.69
C LYS A 94 -10.21 -5.39 -3.40
N SER A 95 -11.01 -4.57 -4.05
CA SER A 95 -12.00 -5.01 -5.01
C SER A 95 -11.35 -5.79 -6.14
N HIS A 96 -12.11 -6.66 -6.79
CA HIS A 96 -11.65 -7.41 -7.97
C HIS A 96 -10.92 -6.52 -8.98
N TRP A 97 -11.43 -5.33 -9.27
CA TRP A 97 -10.82 -4.39 -10.22
C TRP A 97 -9.51 -3.76 -9.75
N GLU A 98 -9.33 -3.56 -8.44
CA GLU A 98 -8.03 -3.12 -7.90
C GLU A 98 -6.97 -4.22 -8.05
N ILE A 99 -7.39 -5.49 -7.97
CA ILE A 99 -6.50 -6.64 -8.19
C ILE A 99 -6.14 -6.74 -9.68
N GLU A 100 -7.11 -6.64 -10.59
CA GLU A 100 -6.85 -6.70 -12.04
C GLU A 100 -5.98 -5.53 -12.51
N ARG A 101 -6.18 -4.32 -11.99
CA ARG A 101 -5.29 -3.17 -12.30
C ARG A 101 -3.85 -3.48 -11.97
N GLU A 102 -3.60 -4.04 -10.78
CA GLU A 102 -2.25 -4.36 -10.37
C GLU A 102 -1.64 -5.52 -11.18
N ARG A 103 -2.45 -6.47 -11.68
CA ARG A 103 -1.98 -7.46 -12.65
C ARG A 103 -1.51 -6.80 -13.92
N ALA A 104 -2.31 -5.89 -14.46
CA ALA A 104 -2.02 -5.16 -15.69
C ALA A 104 -0.72 -4.33 -15.54
N GLU A 105 -0.59 -3.57 -14.45
CA GLU A 105 0.63 -2.82 -14.12
C GLU A 105 1.86 -3.73 -14.02
N ALA A 106 1.74 -4.87 -13.33
CA ALA A 106 2.86 -5.80 -13.14
C ALA A 106 3.27 -6.52 -14.43
N SER A 107 2.34 -6.80 -15.33
CA SER A 107 2.61 -7.43 -16.62
C SER A 107 2.95 -6.44 -17.73
N GLY A 108 2.87 -5.13 -17.46
CA GLY A 108 3.01 -4.08 -18.46
C GLY A 108 1.87 -4.08 -19.49
N GLN A 109 0.74 -4.71 -19.15
CA GLN A 109 -0.45 -4.77 -19.99
C GLN A 109 -1.43 -3.64 -19.63
N GLN A 110 -2.33 -3.36 -20.55
CA GLN A 110 -3.42 -2.44 -20.33
C GLN A 110 -4.55 -3.14 -19.57
N LEU A 111 -5.15 -2.47 -18.57
CA LEU A 111 -6.24 -3.04 -17.78
C LEU A 111 -7.51 -3.25 -18.60
N PHE A 112 -7.85 -2.26 -19.43
CA PHE A 112 -9.04 -2.27 -20.28
C PHE A 112 -8.63 -2.31 -21.75
N SER A 113 -8.86 -3.46 -22.40
CA SER A 113 -8.47 -3.67 -23.81
C SER A 113 -9.29 -2.85 -24.82
N ASP A 114 -10.44 -2.34 -24.40
CA ASP A 114 -11.40 -1.61 -25.22
C ASP A 114 -11.59 -0.14 -24.77
N ILE A 115 -10.75 0.36 -23.85
CA ILE A 115 -10.84 1.74 -23.35
C ILE A 115 -10.76 2.81 -24.45
N GLY A 116 -10.12 2.48 -25.57
CA GLY A 116 -10.03 3.34 -26.74
C GLY A 116 -11.37 3.55 -27.46
N LYS A 117 -12.37 2.68 -27.24
CA LYS A 117 -13.70 2.77 -27.86
C LYS A 117 -14.64 3.74 -27.16
N HIS A 118 -14.31 4.13 -25.93
CA HIS A 118 -15.13 5.02 -25.12
C HIS A 118 -14.42 6.36 -24.96
N SER A 119 -15.14 7.47 -25.09
CA SER A 119 -14.63 8.79 -24.71
C SER A 119 -14.66 8.97 -23.19
N LEU A 120 -14.03 10.04 -22.68
CA LEU A 120 -14.09 10.35 -21.25
C LEU A 120 -15.53 10.72 -20.85
N GLU A 121 -16.24 11.43 -21.73
CA GLU A 121 -17.63 11.81 -21.61
C GLU A 121 -18.55 10.59 -21.53
N ASP A 122 -18.33 9.56 -22.37
CA ASP A 122 -19.09 8.31 -22.31
C ASP A 122 -18.93 7.62 -20.95
N LEU A 123 -17.69 7.55 -20.44
CA LEU A 123 -17.40 6.93 -19.14
C LEU A 123 -18.03 7.72 -17.98
N LEU A 124 -18.02 9.06 -18.05
CA LEU A 124 -18.69 9.92 -17.08
C LEU A 124 -20.22 9.78 -17.14
N HIS A 125 -20.78 9.50 -18.30
CA HIS A 125 -22.20 9.20 -18.41
C HIS A 125 -22.52 7.85 -17.76
N TYR A 126 -21.76 6.80 -18.12
CA TYR A 126 -21.96 5.46 -17.59
C TYR A 126 -21.81 5.36 -16.07
N ILE A 127 -20.92 6.16 -15.45
CA ILE A 127 -20.76 6.11 -13.98
C ILE A 127 -21.99 6.65 -13.24
N VAL A 128 -22.73 7.58 -13.85
CA VAL A 128 -23.94 8.20 -13.28
C VAL A 128 -25.13 7.26 -13.42
N GLU A 129 -25.24 6.56 -14.55
CA GLU A 129 -26.33 5.62 -14.83
C GLU A 129 -26.15 4.25 -14.16
N CYS A 130 -24.94 3.93 -13.73
CA CYS A 130 -24.62 2.62 -13.17
C CYS A 130 -25.02 2.52 -11.69
N ASP A 131 -25.93 1.60 -11.37
CA ASP A 131 -26.33 1.28 -9.99
C ASP A 131 -25.41 0.27 -9.29
N GLU A 132 -24.70 -0.55 -10.05
CA GLU A 132 -23.86 -1.62 -9.53
C GLU A 132 -22.50 -1.11 -9.05
N LYS A 133 -22.23 -1.25 -7.75
CA LYS A 133 -20.99 -0.75 -7.11
C LYS A 133 -19.71 -1.22 -7.81
N HIS A 134 -19.66 -2.47 -8.25
CA HIS A 134 -18.47 -3.05 -8.86
C HIS A 134 -18.24 -2.51 -10.28
N VAL A 135 -19.32 -2.28 -11.05
CA VAL A 135 -19.25 -1.66 -12.37
C VAL A 135 -18.84 -0.18 -12.26
N ARG A 136 -19.40 0.59 -11.30
CA ARG A 136 -18.92 1.95 -11.00
C ARG A 136 -17.42 2.00 -10.67
N THR A 137 -16.92 0.98 -9.96
CA THR A 137 -15.49 0.89 -9.63
C THR A 137 -14.63 0.67 -10.88
N ALA A 138 -15.08 -0.18 -11.81
CA ALA A 138 -14.41 -0.39 -13.11
C ALA A 138 -14.36 0.91 -13.93
N ILE A 139 -15.51 1.58 -14.06
CA ILE A 139 -15.62 2.84 -14.82
C ILE A 139 -14.72 3.92 -14.22
N ARG A 140 -14.68 4.04 -12.89
CA ARG A 140 -13.76 4.97 -12.20
C ARG A 140 -12.30 4.70 -12.55
N LEU A 141 -11.89 3.43 -12.63
CA LEU A 141 -10.52 3.07 -12.98
C LEU A 141 -10.21 3.36 -14.46
N ALA A 142 -11.16 3.14 -15.37
CA ALA A 142 -11.01 3.51 -16.77
C ALA A 142 -10.89 5.04 -16.96
N ILE A 143 -11.68 5.81 -16.21
CA ILE A 143 -11.55 7.28 -16.18
C ILE A 143 -10.16 7.69 -15.73
N GLN A 144 -9.66 7.11 -14.63
CA GLN A 144 -8.32 7.41 -14.12
C GLN A 144 -7.24 7.12 -15.17
N GLU A 145 -7.30 5.94 -15.82
CA GLU A 145 -6.32 5.55 -16.84
C GLU A 145 -6.30 6.51 -18.03
N LYS A 146 -7.47 7.02 -18.47
CA LYS A 146 -7.53 8.06 -19.52
C LYS A 146 -6.94 9.39 -19.06
N LEU A 147 -7.21 9.80 -17.83
CA LEU A 147 -6.68 11.06 -17.30
C LEU A 147 -5.16 11.00 -17.15
N ASP A 148 -4.63 9.88 -16.68
CA ASP A 148 -3.19 9.67 -16.55
C ASP A 148 -2.48 9.68 -17.92
N ALA A 149 -3.14 9.22 -18.99
CA ALA A 149 -2.62 9.28 -20.36
C ALA A 149 -2.62 10.69 -20.98
N LEU A 150 -3.33 11.66 -20.39
CA LEU A 150 -3.35 13.06 -20.83
C LEU A 150 -2.35 13.95 -20.09
N ALA A 151 -1.74 13.45 -19.01
CA ALA A 151 -0.77 14.16 -18.16
C ALA A 151 0.67 13.98 -18.67
#